data_AF-A0A940WB28-F1
#
_entry.id   AF-A0A940WB28-F1
#
_cell.length_a   1.000
_cell.length_b   1.000
_cell.length_c   1.000
_cell.angle_alpha   90.00
_cell.angle_beta   90.00
_cell.angle_gamma   90.00
#
_symmetry.space_group_name_H-M   'P 1'
#
loop_
_entity.id
_entity.type
_entity.pdbx_description
1 polymer ?
#
loop_
_entity_poly.entity_id
_entity_poly.type
_entity_poly.pdbx_seq_one_letter_code
_entity_poly.pdbx_strand_id
1 'polypeptide(L)'
;MIVYDDNQPLEKLKIFDKRVEAPPHYDTFAEFTYSYHYGDAYIPYIKQTEPLKVEAQHFLDCIKSGKKPDSSGLDGLRVIQILEASSRSLKNGGAKVEIDRTLGAIPAPV
;
A
#
# COMPACT_ATOMS: atom_id res chain seq x y z
N MET A 1 -14.56 -11.18 0.78
CA MET A 1 -13.11 -11.33 1.03
C MET A 1 -12.33 -10.85 -0.18
N ILE A 2 -11.26 -10.08 -0.01
CA ILE A 2 -10.39 -9.62 -1.11
C ILE A 2 -8.99 -10.18 -0.87
N VAL A 3 -8.38 -10.74 -1.91
CA VAL A 3 -7.00 -11.25 -1.88
C VAL A 3 -6.19 -10.52 -2.92
N TYR A 4 -5.08 -9.93 -2.50
CA TYR A 4 -4.06 -9.35 -3.37
C TYR A 4 -2.77 -10.17 -3.26
N ASP A 5 -2.27 -10.65 -4.40
CA ASP A 5 -1.01 -11.39 -4.51
C ASP A 5 -0.18 -10.78 -5.64
N ASP A 6 0.88 -10.06 -5.27
CA ASP A 6 1.75 -9.34 -6.20
C ASP A 6 2.67 -10.26 -7.01
N ASN A 7 2.88 -11.50 -6.56
CA ASN A 7 3.65 -12.53 -7.23
C ASN A 7 2.88 -13.19 -8.38
N GLN A 8 1.55 -13.06 -8.43
CA GLN A 8 0.75 -13.56 -9.55
C GLN A 8 0.92 -12.67 -10.78
N PRO A 9 1.21 -13.20 -11.98
CA PRO A 9 1.43 -12.35 -13.15
C PRO A 9 0.14 -11.70 -13.71
N LEU A 10 -1.02 -12.37 -13.57
CA LEU A 10 -2.28 -11.94 -14.20
C LEU A 10 -3.41 -11.74 -13.18
N GLU A 11 -3.60 -12.69 -12.26
CA GLU A 11 -4.72 -12.71 -11.31
C GLU A 11 -4.35 -12.09 -9.96
N LYS A 12 -3.70 -10.92 -9.99
CA LYS A 12 -3.18 -10.25 -8.77
C LYS A 12 -4.26 -9.89 -7.76
N LEU A 13 -5.50 -9.71 -8.21
CA LEU A 13 -6.63 -9.33 -7.37
C LEU A 13 -7.77 -10.33 -7.53
N LYS A 14 -8.21 -10.93 -6.43
CA LYS A 14 -9.36 -11.85 -6.40
C LYS A 14 -10.38 -11.36 -5.38
N ILE A 15 -11.60 -11.14 -5.83
CA ILE A 15 -12.72 -10.72 -5.00
C ILE A 15 -13.65 -11.91 -4.84
N PHE A 16 -13.85 -12.35 -3.61
CA PHE A 16 -14.74 -13.46 -3.28
C PHE A 16 -15.96 -12.95 -2.52
N ASP A 17 -17.16 -13.33 -2.97
CA ASP A 17 -18.38 -13.20 -2.18
C ASP A 17 -18.40 -14.27 -1.07
N LYS A 18 -17.58 -14.04 -0.05
CA LYS A 18 -17.56 -14.82 1.18
C LYS A 18 -18.09 -13.94 2.29
N ARG A 19 -19.18 -14.38 2.92
CA ARG A 19 -19.77 -13.75 4.10
C ARG A 19 -20.18 -14.80 5.11
N VAL A 20 -20.29 -14.36 6.35
CA VAL A 20 -20.78 -15.15 7.46
C VAL A 20 -22.15 -14.61 7.80
N GLU A 21 -23.17 -15.45 7.69
CA GLU A 21 -24.55 -15.07 8.04
C GLU A 21 -24.81 -15.50 9.49
N ALA A 22 -25.16 -14.52 10.34
CA ALA A 22 -25.57 -14.80 11.71
C ALA A 22 -27.05 -15.22 11.73
N PRO A 23 -27.40 -16.34 12.37
CA PRO A 23 -28.80 -16.72 12.52
C PRO A 23 -29.58 -15.68 13.35
N PRO A 24 -30.87 -15.44 13.07
CA PRO A 24 -31.68 -14.41 13.73
C PRO A 24 -31.99 -14.67 15.22
N HIS A 25 -31.83 -15.90 15.74
CA HIS A 25 -31.95 -16.22 17.16
C HIS A 25 -31.26 -17.55 17.49
N TYR A 26 -30.62 -17.66 18.66
CA TYR A 26 -30.09 -18.92 19.20
C TYR A 26 -30.29 -18.90 20.72
N ASP A 27 -30.88 -19.95 21.28
CA ASP A 27 -31.16 -20.04 22.72
C ASP A 27 -29.99 -20.69 23.47
N THR A 28 -29.09 -21.41 22.77
CA THR A 28 -27.92 -22.07 23.36
C THR A 28 -26.66 -21.94 22.49
N PHE A 29 -25.48 -21.94 23.12
CA PHE A 29 -24.17 -21.85 22.43
C PHE A 29 -23.93 -23.02 21.44
N ALA A 30 -24.59 -24.16 21.64
CA ALA A 30 -24.50 -25.33 20.77
C ALA A 30 -25.27 -25.20 19.44
N GLU A 31 -26.22 -24.26 19.34
CA GLU A 31 -26.98 -23.98 18.10
C GLU A 31 -26.29 -22.95 17.19
N PHE A 32 -25.12 -22.47 17.60
CA PHE A 32 -24.34 -21.48 16.85
C PHE A 32 -23.66 -22.13 15.63
N THR A 33 -24.44 -22.48 14.61
CA THR A 33 -23.90 -22.89 13.31
C THR A 33 -23.74 -21.65 12.46
N TYR A 34 -22.52 -21.10 12.37
CA TYR A 34 -22.21 -20.08 11.38
C TYR A 34 -22.39 -20.68 9.99
N SER A 35 -23.42 -20.23 9.27
CA SER A 35 -23.60 -20.56 7.86
C SER A 35 -22.60 -19.74 7.05
N TYR A 36 -21.54 -20.38 6.60
CA TYR A 36 -20.59 -19.77 5.67
C TYR A 36 -21.23 -19.72 4.28
N HIS A 37 -21.44 -18.51 3.78
CA HIS A 37 -21.85 -18.31 2.39
C HIS A 37 -20.61 -18.22 1.49
N TYR A 38 -20.62 -19.01 0.42
CA TYR A 38 -19.62 -18.99 -0.65
C TYR A 38 -20.32 -18.70 -1.97
N GLY A 39 -20.27 -17.46 -2.42
CA GLY A 39 -20.75 -17.01 -3.73
C GLY A 39 -19.62 -16.95 -4.76
N ASP A 40 -19.82 -16.11 -5.77
CA ASP A 40 -18.92 -15.99 -6.92
C ASP A 40 -17.53 -15.45 -6.56
N ALA A 41 -16.57 -15.77 -7.44
CA ALA A 41 -15.26 -15.15 -7.47
C ALA A 41 -15.13 -14.27 -8.71
N TYR A 42 -14.70 -13.03 -8.50
CA TYR A 42 -14.46 -12.06 -9.56
C TYR A 42 -12.97 -11.68 -9.59
N ILE A 43 -12.36 -11.82 -10.76
CA ILE A 43 -10.96 -11.50 -11.02
C ILE A 43 -10.94 -10.39 -12.07
N PRO A 44 -10.81 -9.11 -11.66
CA PRO A 44 -10.77 -8.01 -12.61
C PRO A 44 -9.49 -8.06 -13.44
N TYR A 45 -9.61 -7.71 -14.72
CA TYR A 45 -8.45 -7.48 -15.56
C TYR A 45 -7.72 -6.21 -15.12
N ILE A 46 -6.47 -6.36 -14.69
CA ILE A 46 -5.59 -5.23 -14.35
C ILE A 46 -4.58 -5.05 -15.48
N LYS A 47 -4.68 -3.93 -16.18
CA LYS A 47 -3.74 -3.57 -17.25
C LYS A 47 -2.33 -3.54 -16.69
N GLN A 48 -1.48 -4.42 -17.20
CA GLN A 48 -0.05 -4.42 -16.91
C GLN A 48 0.64 -3.43 -17.84
N THR A 49 1.33 -2.45 -17.26
CA THR A 49 2.22 -1.54 -17.98
C THR A 49 3.63 -1.74 -17.45
N GLU A 50 4.62 -1.69 -18.34
CA GLU A 50 6.02 -1.82 -17.98
C GLU A 50 6.40 -0.65 -17.03
N PRO A 51 6.74 -0.91 -15.75
CA PRO A 51 6.89 0.13 -14.75
C PRO A 51 7.99 1.15 -15.06
N LEU A 52 9.14 0.69 -15.58
CA LEU A 52 10.28 1.55 -15.85
C LEU A 52 9.98 2.55 -16.98
N LYS A 53 9.23 2.13 -18.00
CA LYS A 53 8.75 3.00 -19.08
C LYS A 53 7.80 4.05 -18.55
N VAL A 54 6.89 3.69 -17.64
CA VAL A 54 5.96 4.66 -17.02
C VAL A 54 6.74 5.68 -16.21
N GLU A 55 7.71 5.23 -15.41
CA GLU A 55 8.58 6.08 -14.61
C GLU A 55 9.42 7.03 -15.49
N ALA A 56 10.10 6.50 -16.51
CA ALA A 56 10.92 7.28 -17.42
C ALA A 56 10.08 8.32 -18.21
N GLN A 57 8.87 7.94 -18.62
CA GLN A 57 7.97 8.87 -19.29
C GLN A 57 7.55 10.01 -18.35
N HIS A 58 7.16 9.68 -17.10
CA HIS A 58 6.79 10.67 -16.10
C HIS A 58 7.93 11.65 -15.78
N PHE A 59 9.16 11.16 -15.71
CA PHE A 59 10.35 12.00 -15.54
C PHE A 59 10.50 13.03 -16.68
N LEU A 60 10.40 12.57 -17.93
CA LEU A 60 10.47 13.46 -19.10
C LEU A 60 9.31 14.46 -19.13
N ASP A 61 8.11 14.04 -18.75
CA ASP A 61 6.93 14.90 -18.72
C ASP A 61 7.07 16.00 -17.65
N CYS A 62 7.62 15.68 -16.48
CA CYS A 62 7.91 16.66 -15.44
C CYS A 62 8.95 17.69 -15.89
N ILE A 63 10.00 17.26 -16.62
CA ILE A 63 10.99 18.18 -17.21
C ILE A 63 10.34 19.14 -18.19
N LYS A 64 9.49 18.63 -19.09
CA LYS A 64 8.86 19.44 -20.14
C LYS A 64 7.80 20.41 -19.59
N SER A 65 7.00 19.95 -18.63
CA SER A 65 5.86 20.71 -18.10
C SER A 65 6.21 21.57 -16.88
N GLY A 66 7.36 21.32 -16.23
CA GLY A 66 7.67 21.89 -14.92
C GLY A 66 6.74 21.38 -13.81
N LYS A 67 5.94 20.34 -14.06
CA LYS A 67 5.07 19.75 -13.04
C LYS A 67 5.91 19.16 -11.91
N LYS A 68 5.44 19.33 -10.68
CA LYS A 68 6.00 18.63 -9.51
C LYS A 68 5.88 17.11 -9.73
N PRO A 69 6.99 16.35 -9.66
CA PRO A 69 6.94 14.90 -9.79
C PRO A 69 6.25 14.28 -8.56
N ASP A 70 5.49 13.21 -8.81
CA ASP A 70 4.85 12.40 -7.76
C ASP A 70 5.87 11.79 -6.77
N SER A 71 7.09 11.51 -7.24
CA SER A 71 8.24 11.06 -6.45
C SER A 71 9.43 12.02 -6.67
N SER A 72 9.61 12.97 -5.77
CA SER A 72 10.66 14.00 -5.84
C SER A 72 11.92 13.62 -5.05
N GLY A 73 13.01 14.37 -5.26
CA GLY A 73 14.22 14.22 -4.46
C GLY A 73 14.00 14.47 -2.97
N LEU A 74 13.01 15.30 -2.59
CA LEU A 74 12.66 15.54 -1.19
C LEU A 74 11.98 14.31 -0.56
N ASP A 75 11.21 13.56 -1.34
CA ASP A 75 10.62 12.31 -0.89
C ASP A 75 11.71 11.27 -0.66
N GLY A 76 12.69 11.20 -1.58
CA GLY A 76 13.91 10.40 -1.42
C GLY A 76 14.71 10.74 -0.16
N LEU A 77 14.91 12.03 0.13
CA LEU A 77 15.60 12.48 1.35
C LEU A 77 14.90 11.95 2.61
N ARG A 78 13.57 12.07 2.69
CA ARG A 78 12.79 11.60 3.85
C ARG A 78 12.93 10.08 4.04
N VAL A 79 12.93 9.31 2.95
CA VAL A 79 13.15 7.86 3.00
C VAL A 79 14.52 7.55 3.60
N ILE A 80 15.58 8.20 3.13
CA ILE A 80 16.94 7.98 3.65
C ILE A 80 17.02 8.32 5.14
N GLN A 81 16.44 9.44 5.58
CA GLN A 81 16.42 9.82 7.00
C GLN A 81 15.76 8.75 7.89
N ILE A 82 14.66 8.15 7.43
CA ILE A 82 13.97 7.07 8.14
C ILE A 82 14.86 5.82 8.20
N LEU A 83 15.48 5.44 7.08
CA LEU A 83 16.37 4.27 7.03
C LEU A 83 17.60 4.44 7.93
N GLU A 84 18.19 5.63 7.96
CA GLU A 84 19.30 5.95 8.86
C GLU A 84 18.89 5.92 10.33
N ALA A 85 17.74 6.52 10.67
CA ALA A 85 17.22 6.50 12.03
C ALA A 85 16.89 5.08 12.50
N SER A 86 16.30 4.27 11.63
CA SER A 86 16.01 2.85 11.90
C SER A 86 17.30 2.06 12.11
N SER A 87 18.33 2.31 11.30
CA SER A 87 19.65 1.70 11.46
C SER A 87 20.31 2.09 12.78
N ARG A 88 20.21 3.36 13.20
CA ARG A 88 20.70 3.82 14.52
C ARG A 88 19.91 3.18 15.66
N SER A 89 18.59 3.07 15.53
CA SER A 89 17.72 2.43 16.52
C SER A 89 18.11 0.97 16.74
N LEU A 90 18.28 0.20 15.66
CA LEU A 90 18.72 -1.19 15.72
C LEU A 90 20.07 -1.35 16.44
N LYS A 91 21.06 -0.50 16.12
CA LYS A 91 22.37 -0.50 16.81
C LYS A 91 22.26 -0.17 18.30
N ASN A 92 21.24 0.59 18.69
CA ASN A 92 20.96 0.97 20.08
C ASN A 92 19.92 0.06 20.74
N GLY A 93 19.76 -1.19 20.27
CA GLY A 93 18.85 -2.17 20.89
C GLY A 93 17.36 -1.84 20.73
N GLY A 94 16.99 -1.14 19.66
CA GLY A 94 15.61 -0.74 19.39
C GLY A 94 15.17 0.56 20.09
N ALA A 95 16.11 1.33 20.62
CA ALA A 95 15.81 2.62 21.24
C ALA A 95 15.18 3.61 20.24
N LYS A 96 14.28 4.46 20.72
CA LYS A 96 13.66 5.52 19.91
C LYS A 96 14.74 6.48 19.38
N VAL A 97 14.70 6.79 18.09
CA VAL A 97 15.57 7.78 17.43
C VAL A 97 14.70 8.87 16.82
N GLU A 98 14.98 10.13 17.15
CA GLU A 98 14.27 11.27 16.57
C GLU A 98 14.69 11.48 15.11
N ILE A 99 13.73 11.91 14.29
CA ILE A 99 13.92 12.23 12.87
C ILE A 99 13.60 13.70 12.69
N ASP A 100 14.52 14.46 12.10
CA ASP A 100 14.28 15.84 11.78
C ASP A 100 13.27 15.96 10.63
N ARG A 101 12.07 16.44 10.97
CA ARG A 101 10.95 16.61 10.03
C ARG A 101 11.04 17.89 9.21
N THR A 102 12.00 18.77 9.51
CA THR A 102 12.13 20.08 8.84
C THR A 102 13.01 20.02 7.58
N LEU A 103 13.91 19.03 7.49
CA LEU A 103 14.71 18.76 6.31
C LEU A 103 13.82 18.29 5.15
N GLY A 104 13.72 19.12 4.12
CA GLY A 104 12.94 18.84 2.92
C GLY A 104 11.48 19.31 2.95
N ALA A 105 11.14 20.24 3.84
CA ALA A 105 9.94 21.04 3.70
C ALA A 105 10.05 21.91 2.44
N ILE A 106 9.06 21.85 1.55
CA ILE A 106 8.96 22.77 0.42
C ILE A 106 8.55 24.12 1.00
N PRO A 107 9.32 25.21 0.82
CA PRO A 107 8.87 26.54 1.22
C PRO A 107 7.55 26.85 0.50
N ALA A 108 6.59 27.44 1.22
CA ALA A 108 5.30 27.81 0.65
C ALA A 108 5.53 28.63 -0.65
N PRO A 109 4.77 28.36 -1.73
CA PRO A 109 4.90 29.13 -2.95
C PRO A 109 4.61 30.61 -2.64
N VAL A 110 5.52 31.49 -3.08
CA VAL A 110 5.41 32.95 -3.00
C VAL A 110 4.47 33.46 -4.09
#